data_AF-T1H6Q7-F1
#
_entry.id   AF-T1H6Q7-F1
#
_cell.length_a   1.000
_cell.length_b   1.000
_cell.length_c   1.000
_cell.angle_alpha   90.00
_cell.angle_beta   90.00
_cell.angle_gamma   90.00
#
_symmetry.space_group_name_H-M   'P 1'
#
loop_
_entity.id
_entity.type
_entity.pdbx_description
1 polymer ?
#
loop_
_entity_poly.entity_id
_entity_poly.type
_entity_poly.pdbx_seq_one_letter_code
_entity_poly.pdbx_strand_id
1 'polypeptide(L)'
;IRPCLIYKDEYSECTSIKGRFHQYFIHGENQDCSQWKKDFDNCIAYNESDQRNNQAAEEIIRSEENRRQIRLKAHFANDTWSKRKSPPEDWAAPLPEWIVKKNENTY
;
A
#
# COMPACT_ATOMS: atom_id res chain seq x y z
N ILE A 1 2.68 -9.86 9.19
CA ILE A 1 3.51 -8.67 9.47
C ILE A 1 4.51 -8.53 8.33
N ARG A 2 4.73 -7.33 7.79
CA ARG A 2 5.68 -7.12 6.68
C ARG A 2 7.12 -7.28 7.19
N PRO A 3 8.12 -7.54 6.31
CA PRO A 3 9.52 -7.51 6.74
C PRO A 3 9.88 -6.15 7.38
N CYS A 4 10.66 -6.16 8.47
CA CYS A 4 10.93 -4.93 9.22
C CYS A 4 11.65 -3.85 8.39
N LEU A 5 12.44 -4.26 7.39
CA LEU A 5 13.09 -3.34 6.47
C LEU A 5 12.08 -2.41 5.77
N ILE A 6 10.88 -2.91 5.46
CA ILE A 6 9.84 -2.10 4.83
C ILE A 6 9.41 -0.94 5.74
N TYR A 7 9.20 -1.18 7.04
CA TYR A 7 8.85 -0.10 7.98
C TYR A 7 9.97 0.94 8.12
N LYS A 8 11.22 0.47 8.08
CA LYS A 8 12.40 1.35 8.10
C LYS A 8 12.48 2.22 6.85
N ASP A 9 12.26 1.63 5.68
CA ASP A 9 12.30 2.34 4.40
C ASP A 9 11.19 3.39 4.32
N GLU A 10 9.96 3.05 4.77
CA GLU A 10 8.84 3.98 4.84
C GLU A 10 9.11 5.15 5.80
N TYR A 11 9.70 4.88 6.97
CA TYR A 11 10.13 5.93 7.89
C TYR A 11 11.22 6.83 7.27
N SER A 12 12.20 6.23 6.60
CA SER A 12 13.28 6.94 5.93
C SER A 12 12.74 7.84 4.82
N GLU A 13 11.85 7.33 3.97
CA GLU A 13 11.23 8.12 2.90
C GLU A 13 10.39 9.26 3.47
N CYS A 14 9.55 8.97 4.48
CA CYS A 14 8.70 9.95 5.14
C CYS A 14 9.51 11.10 5.78
N THR A 15 10.70 10.81 6.29
CA THR A 15 11.57 11.81 6.94
C THR A 15 12.62 12.43 6.02
N SER A 16 12.83 11.87 4.83
CA SER A 16 13.80 12.38 3.85
C SER A 16 13.44 13.79 3.37
N ILE A 17 14.45 14.55 2.93
CA ILE A 17 14.24 15.92 2.41
C ILE A 17 13.26 15.91 1.22
N LYS A 18 13.39 14.94 0.31
CA LYS A 18 12.51 14.79 -0.85
C LYS A 18 11.09 14.41 -0.43
N GLY A 19 10.96 13.49 0.51
CA GLY A 19 9.67 13.09 1.07
C GLY A 19 8.95 14.23 1.80
N ARG A 20 9.68 15.03 2.59
CA ARG A 20 9.14 16.23 3.26
C ARG A 20 8.70 17.29 2.25
N PHE A 21 9.50 17.54 1.23
CA PHE A 21 9.12 18.44 0.15
C PHE A 21 7.83 17.98 -0.55
N HIS A 22 7.72 16.69 -0.87
CA HIS A 22 6.53 16.13 -1.51
C HIS A 22 5.29 16.18 -0.60
N GLN A 23 5.44 15.87 0.70
CA GLN A 23 4.36 16.02 1.68
C GLN A 23 3.86 17.46 1.75
N TYR A 24 4.77 18.43 1.85
CA TYR A 24 4.42 19.84 1.87
C TYR A 24 3.73 20.28 0.56
N PHE A 25 4.18 19.79 -0.58
CA PHE A 25 3.55 20.10 -1.88
C PHE A 25 2.11 19.58 -1.98
N ILE A 26 1.83 18.37 -1.49
CA ILE A 26 0.48 17.77 -1.58
C ILE A 26 -0.45 18.26 -0.46
N HIS A 27 0.05 18.32 0.77
CA HIS A 27 -0.77 18.52 1.97
C HIS A 27 -0.59 19.89 2.62
N GLY A 28 0.42 20.68 2.21
CA GLY A 28 0.74 21.97 2.83
C GLY A 28 1.49 21.88 4.16
N GLU A 29 1.74 20.67 4.65
CA GLU A 29 2.41 20.42 5.93
C GLU A 29 3.18 19.09 5.94
N ASN A 30 4.12 18.97 6.88
CA ASN A 30 4.84 17.72 7.11
C ASN A 30 3.95 16.75 7.89
N GLN A 31 3.84 15.52 7.39
CA GLN A 31 3.02 14.49 8.03
C GLN A 31 3.74 13.86 9.23
N ASP A 32 2.99 13.32 10.19
CA ASP A 32 3.59 12.61 11.32
C ASP A 32 4.12 11.23 10.87
N CYS A 33 5.45 11.07 10.90
CA CYS A 33 6.14 9.82 10.55
C CYS A 33 6.35 8.91 11.77
N SER A 34 5.92 9.32 12.96
CA SER A 34 6.21 8.60 14.21
C SER A 34 5.61 7.18 14.22
N GLN A 35 4.47 6.99 13.56
CA GLN A 35 3.84 5.67 13.44
C GLN A 35 4.74 4.67 12.70
N TRP A 36 5.45 5.09 11.64
CA TRP A 36 6.37 4.21 10.91
C TRP A 36 7.57 3.78 11.77
N LYS A 37 8.09 4.71 12.57
CA LYS A 37 9.15 4.41 13.54
C LYS A 37 8.67 3.39 14.57
N LYS A 38 7.48 3.63 15.14
CA LYS A 38 6.87 2.73 16.12
C LYS A 38 6.64 1.32 15.54
N ASP A 39 6.12 1.24 14.31
CA ASP A 39 5.91 -0.04 13.62
C ASP A 39 7.24 -0.77 13.37
N PHE A 40 8.30 -0.04 13.02
CA PHE A 40 9.65 -0.61 12.88
C PHE A 40 10.16 -1.16 14.22
N ASP A 41 10.11 -0.36 15.28
CA ASP A 41 10.59 -0.75 16.62
C ASP A 41 9.82 -1.98 17.14
N ASN A 42 8.48 -1.99 16.97
CA ASN A 42 7.64 -3.12 17.31
C ASN A 42 7.96 -4.36 16.46
N CYS A 43 8.29 -4.19 15.17
CA CYS A 43 8.62 -5.30 14.29
C CYS A 43 9.93 -5.97 14.71
N ILE A 44 10.93 -5.15 15.06
CA ILE A 44 12.20 -5.63 15.61
C ILE A 44 11.95 -6.36 16.94
N ALA A 45 11.21 -5.75 17.86
CA ALA A 45 10.88 -6.38 19.15
C ALA A 45 10.12 -7.72 18.99
N TYR A 46 9.24 -7.84 18.00
CA TYR A 46 8.56 -9.10 17.70
C TYR A 46 9.50 -10.19 17.18
N ASN A 47 10.47 -9.81 16.34
CA ASN A 47 11.39 -10.76 15.71
C ASN A 47 12.60 -11.14 16.58
N GLU A 48 13.10 -10.23 17.41
CA GLU A 48 14.30 -10.42 18.23
C GLU A 48 14.02 -10.99 19.62
N SER A 49 12.75 -11.02 20.06
CA SER A 49 12.40 -11.60 21.36
C SER A 49 12.34 -13.12 21.30
N ASP A 50 13.05 -13.79 22.22
CA ASP A 50 13.05 -15.25 22.38
C ASP A 50 11.63 -15.85 22.52
N GLN A 51 10.67 -15.06 23.02
CA GLN A 51 9.28 -15.47 23.21
C GLN A 51 8.27 -14.84 22.24
N ARG A 52 8.73 -14.13 21.19
CA ARG A 52 7.88 -13.35 20.26
C ARG A 52 6.88 -12.45 20.98
N ASN A 53 7.21 -11.18 21.13
CA ASN A 53 6.37 -10.20 21.80
C ASN A 53 5.01 -10.04 21.08
N ASN A 54 3.99 -10.75 21.58
CA ASN A 54 2.64 -10.77 20.99
C ASN A 54 1.97 -9.39 21.03
N GLN A 55 2.28 -8.56 22.04
CA GLN A 55 1.74 -7.20 22.12
C GLN A 55 2.31 -6.33 20.98
N ALA A 56 3.60 -6.46 20.69
CA ALA A 56 4.22 -5.74 19.57
C ALA A 56 3.63 -6.17 18.23
N ALA A 57 3.35 -7.47 18.05
CA ALA A 57 2.65 -7.97 16.86
C ALA A 57 1.25 -7.37 16.71
N GLU A 58 0.46 -7.37 17.78
CA GLU A 58 -0.91 -6.85 17.78
C GLU A 58 -0.95 -5.36 17.42
N GLU A 59 -0.02 -4.57 17.95
CA GLU A 59 0.08 -3.15 17.62
C GLU A 59 0.38 -2.90 16.13
N ILE A 60 1.25 -3.71 15.52
CA ILE A 60 1.55 -3.61 14.08
C ILE A 60 0.33 -4.02 13.26
N ILE A 61 -0.35 -5.11 13.63
CA ILE A 61 -1.55 -5.58 12.93
C ILE A 61 -2.60 -4.46 12.92
N ARG A 62 -2.86 -3.85 14.08
CA ARG A 62 -3.80 -2.73 14.21
C ARG A 62 -3.38 -1.52 13.37
N SER A 63 -2.09 -1.19 13.32
CA SER A 63 -1.55 -0.12 12.44
C SER A 63 -1.81 -0.41 10.96
N GLU A 64 -1.48 -1.62 10.51
CA GLU A 64 -1.66 -2.07 9.13
C GLU A 64 -3.13 -2.06 8.70
N GLU A 65 -4.02 -2.54 9.57
CA GLU A 65 -5.45 -2.53 9.36
C GLU A 65 -5.97 -1.10 9.21
N ASN A 66 -5.59 -0.19 10.11
CA ASN A 66 -5.99 1.21 10.02
C ASN A 66 -5.51 1.85 8.70
N ARG A 67 -4.24 1.62 8.31
CA ARG A 67 -3.70 2.13 7.05
C ARG A 67 -4.45 1.58 5.84
N ARG A 68 -4.83 0.29 5.86
CA ARG A 68 -5.64 -0.34 4.80
C ARG A 68 -7.04 0.29 4.74
N GLN A 69 -7.68 0.54 5.88
CA GLN A 69 -8.99 1.19 5.94
C GLN A 69 -8.94 2.60 5.36
N ILE A 70 -7.96 3.42 5.77
CA ILE A 70 -7.77 4.78 5.24
C ILE A 70 -7.56 4.77 3.73
N ARG A 71 -6.68 3.90 3.22
CA ARG A 71 -6.41 3.77 1.79
C ARG A 71 -7.66 3.39 0.99
N LEU A 72 -8.51 2.53 1.56
CA LEU A 72 -9.72 2.06 0.89
C LEU A 72 -10.94 2.95 1.13
N LYS A 73 -10.86 3.96 2.00
CA LYS A 73 -11.98 4.85 2.34
C LYS A 73 -12.64 5.44 1.09
N ALA A 74 -11.85 6.02 0.18
CA ALA A 74 -12.36 6.58 -1.06
C ALA A 74 -12.97 5.52 -1.99
N HIS A 75 -12.41 4.31 -2.02
CA HIS A 75 -12.94 3.20 -2.81
C HIS A 75 -14.30 2.71 -2.30
N PHE A 76 -14.55 2.74 -0.99
CA PHE A 76 -15.85 2.38 -0.41
C PHE A 76 -16.85 3.53 -0.38
N ALA A 77 -16.38 4.78 -0.28
CA ALA A 77 -17.23 5.96 -0.32
C ALA A 77 -17.73 6.32 -1.73
N ASN A 78 -17.19 5.68 -2.76
CA ASN A 78 -17.60 5.91 -4.14
C ASN A 78 -18.99 5.29 -4.41
N ASP A 79 -19.97 6.16 -4.67
CA ASP A 79 -21.35 5.83 -5.05
C ASP A 79 -21.62 5.95 -6.55
N THR A 80 -20.71 6.58 -7.30
CA THR A 80 -20.84 6.80 -8.75
C THR A 80 -20.66 5.51 -9.57
N TRP A 81 -19.84 4.56 -9.10
CA TRP A 81 -19.53 3.32 -9.83
C TRP A 81 -19.83 2.08 -9.00
N SER A 82 -20.53 1.11 -9.59
CA SER A 82 -20.79 -0.18 -8.96
C SER A 82 -19.63 -1.16 -9.15
N LYS A 83 -19.37 -1.99 -8.14
CA LYS A 83 -18.32 -3.01 -8.21
C LYS A 83 -18.76 -4.17 -9.10
N ARG A 84 -17.91 -4.56 -10.04
CA ARG A 84 -18.10 -5.76 -10.88
C ARG A 84 -18.00 -7.02 -10.01
N LYS A 85 -18.93 -7.96 -10.21
CA LYS A 85 -18.95 -9.28 -9.53
C LYS A 85 -18.15 -10.34 -10.29
N SER A 86 -18.11 -10.21 -11.61
CA SER A 86 -17.39 -11.09 -12.53
C SER A 86 -16.77 -10.23 -13.64
N PRO A 87 -15.75 -10.73 -14.35
CA PRO A 87 -15.36 -10.14 -15.62
C PRO A 87 -16.54 -10.15 -16.61
N PRO A 88 -16.53 -9.27 -17.63
CA PRO A 88 -17.44 -9.36 -18.76
C PRO A 88 -17.38 -10.75 -19.42
N GLU A 89 -18.47 -11.17 -20.07
CA GLU A 89 -18.56 -12.47 -20.74
C GLU A 89 -17.54 -12.62 -21.89
N ASP A 90 -17.25 -11.51 -22.58
CA ASP A 90 -16.29 -11.39 -23.66
C ASP A 90 -14.85 -11.09 -23.19
N TRP A 91 -14.58 -11.15 -21.89
CA TRP A 91 -13.25 -10.84 -21.34
C TRP A 91 -12.14 -11.72 -21.93
N ALA A 92 -12.45 -12.98 -22.25
CA ALA A 92 -11.54 -13.94 -22.87
C ALA A 92 -11.78 -14.11 -24.38
N ALA A 93 -12.56 -13.22 -25.01
CA ALA A 93 -12.79 -13.27 -26.45
C ALA A 93 -11.47 -13.03 -27.22
N PRO A 94 -11.30 -13.66 -28.39
CA PRO A 94 -10.16 -13.39 -29.24
C PRO A 94 -10.10 -11.90 -29.61
N LEU A 95 -8.89 -11.37 -29.76
CA LEU A 95 -8.71 -9.99 -30.20
C LEU A 95 -9.37 -9.78 -31.58
N PRO A 96 -10.00 -8.62 -31.82
CA PRO A 96 -10.48 -8.25 -33.15
C PRO A 96 -9.41 -8.41 -34.23
N GLU A 97 -9.79 -8.87 -35.43
CA GLU A 97 -8.88 -9.13 -36.54
C GLU A 97 -7.97 -7.94 -36.88
N TRP A 98 -8.46 -6.71 -36.75
CA TRP A 98 -7.67 -5.51 -37.02
C TRP A 98 -6.52 -5.31 -36.02
N ILE A 99 -6.69 -5.72 -34.76
CA ILE A 99 -5.64 -5.70 -33.74
C ILE A 99 -4.61 -6.78 -34.05
N VAL A 100 -5.09 -7.99 -34.38
CA VAL A 100 -4.22 -9.11 -34.75
C VAL A 100 -3.35 -8.72 -35.94
N LYS A 101 -3.95 -8.20 -37.01
CA LYS A 101 -3.26 -7.76 -38.23
C LYS A 101 -2.27 -6.63 -37.97
N LYS A 102 -2.60 -5.69 -37.09
CA LYS A 102 -1.67 -4.62 -36.69
C LYS A 102 -0.45 -5.19 -35.97
N ASN A 103 -0.64 -6.23 -35.15
CA ASN A 103 0.41 -6.83 -34.33
C ASN A 103 1.23 -7.92 -35.07
N GLU A 104 0.83 -8.34 -36.28
CA GLU A 104 1.52 -9.37 -37.07
C GLU A 104 3.03 -9.09 -37.27
N ASN A 105 3.41 -7.81 -37.29
CA ASN A 105 4.79 -7.38 -37.54
C ASN A 105 5.40 -6.59 -36.36
N THR A 106 4.78 -6.63 -35.18
CA THR A 106 5.37 -6.05 -33.96
C THR A 106 6.16 -7.14 -33.26
N TYR A 107 7.45 -7.24 -33.58
CA TYR A 107 8.44 -8.05 -32.86
C TYR A 107 9.52 -7.15 -32.26
#